data_AF-A0A3L7Q7L7-F1
#
_entry.id   AF-A0A3L7Q7L7-F1
#
_cell.length_a   1.000
_cell.length_b   1.000
_cell.length_c   1.000
_cell.angle_alpha   90.00
_cell.angle_beta   90.00
_cell.angle_gamma   90.00
#
_symmetry.space_group_name_H-M   'P 1'
#
loop_
_entity.id
_entity.type
_entity.pdbx_description
1 polymer ?
#
loop_
_entity_poly.entity_id
_entity_poly.type
_entity_poly.pdbx_seq_one_letter_code
_entity_poly.pdbx_strand_id
1 'polypeptide(L)'
;MAADLSHMRQSELVRLLNSTPLGEVTSERQVYRDRERAGLRIGEKNRVNLFKYAAWLAWERHHPKAPEPPQTYDDHKDRTARRGAELSAKGRDIGDLPAVADPQRRLKAATDFQYFCEAYFPQSFHLEWSDDHLKVLRKIEQAVLHGGLFAMAMPRGSGKTTICECACIWAVLNGHREFVCLIGSDEGHAMDMLESIKTELDANDLLLADYPEICHPIQALDGIANRCNGQLYQGERTHIGWTAKHIVLPTILPRGWDQDETLTQFVREDGRSRGSGAIIKVAGITGRIRGMKFKRPDGKSVRPGLVVLERHITRVEKTSFTWHYGKVWQIP
;
A
#
# COMPACT_ATOMS: atom_id res chain seq x y z
N MET A 1 21.56 76.98 5.69
CA MET A 1 22.16 75.92 4.84
C MET A 1 21.03 75.29 4.04
N ALA A 2 21.06 75.37 2.71
CA ALA A 2 20.05 74.70 1.88
C ALA A 2 20.29 73.18 2.01
N ALA A 3 19.28 72.44 2.47
CA ALA A 3 19.36 70.98 2.49
C ALA A 3 19.45 70.46 1.05
N ASP A 4 20.37 69.54 0.78
CA ASP A 4 20.43 68.89 -0.53
C ASP A 4 19.24 67.93 -0.67
N LEU A 5 18.22 68.38 -1.40
CA LEU A 5 16.97 67.66 -1.65
C LEU A 5 17.17 66.41 -2.51
N SER A 6 18.35 66.23 -3.11
CA SER A 6 18.67 65.07 -3.95
C SER A 6 19.26 63.88 -3.16
N HIS A 7 19.76 64.10 -1.93
CA HIS A 7 20.46 63.10 -1.12
C HIS A 7 20.06 63.13 0.37
N MET A 8 18.79 62.91 0.68
CA MET A 8 18.26 62.99 2.05
C MET A 8 18.24 61.63 2.77
N ARG A 9 18.50 61.59 4.08
CA ARG A 9 18.14 60.43 4.91
C ARG A 9 16.61 60.33 5.00
N GLN A 10 16.09 59.13 5.28
CA GLN A 10 14.65 58.93 5.45
C GLN A 10 14.04 59.86 6.51
N SER A 11 14.69 59.98 7.67
CA SER A 11 14.24 60.85 8.75
C SER A 11 14.27 62.34 8.38
N GLU A 12 15.24 62.78 7.58
CA GLU A 12 15.34 64.15 7.07
C GLU A 12 14.20 64.44 6.08
N LEU A 13 13.90 63.48 5.19
CA LEU A 13 12.79 63.58 4.24
C LEU A 13 11.43 63.68 4.95
N VAL A 14 11.19 62.81 5.93
CA VAL A 14 9.94 62.82 6.71
C VAL A 14 9.78 64.14 7.46
N ARG A 15 10.83 64.61 8.15
CA ARG A 15 10.81 65.91 8.84
C ARG A 15 10.53 67.07 7.88
N LEU A 16 11.14 67.05 6.69
CA LEU A 16 10.92 68.09 5.69
C LEU A 16 9.48 68.09 5.19
N LEU A 17 8.95 66.93 4.79
CA LEU A 17 7.58 66.80 4.28
C LEU A 17 6.53 67.19 5.34
N ASN A 18 6.77 66.81 6.59
CA ASN A 18 5.88 67.13 7.71
C ASN A 18 6.05 68.56 8.25
N SER A 19 7.06 69.31 7.80
CA SER A 19 7.25 70.72 8.19
C SER A 19 6.38 71.70 7.38
N THR A 20 5.58 71.18 6.45
CA THR A 20 4.62 71.98 5.66
C THR A 20 3.36 72.31 6.47
N PRO A 21 2.58 73.35 6.08
CA PRO A 21 1.31 73.68 6.75
C PRO A 21 0.25 72.57 6.75
N LEU A 22 0.47 71.50 5.98
CA LEU A 22 -0.41 70.33 5.91
C LEU A 22 -0.25 69.39 7.12
N GLY A 23 0.74 69.61 7.99
CA GLY A 23 1.03 68.76 9.13
C GLY A 23 1.69 67.44 8.71
N GLU A 24 1.36 66.35 9.42
CA GLU A 24 1.92 65.03 9.13
C GLU A 24 1.35 64.45 7.83
N VAL A 25 2.18 64.45 6.77
CA VAL A 25 1.82 63.92 5.45
C VAL A 25 2.44 62.54 5.19
N THR A 26 3.46 62.15 5.96
CA THR A 26 4.11 60.84 5.83
C THR A 26 4.81 60.42 7.12
N SER A 27 5.22 59.14 7.19
CA SER A 27 5.96 58.57 8.32
C SER A 27 7.17 57.79 7.82
N GLU A 28 8.15 57.52 8.70
CA GLU A 28 9.33 56.71 8.35
C GLU A 28 8.94 55.30 7.87
N ARG A 29 7.89 54.71 8.47
CA ARG A 29 7.36 53.40 8.07
C ARG A 29 6.78 53.44 6.65
N GLN A 30 6.09 54.52 6.30
CA GLN A 30 5.52 54.68 4.95
C GLN A 30 6.64 54.85 3.91
N VAL A 31 7.60 55.75 4.16
CA VAL A 31 8.76 55.95 3.28
C VAL A 31 9.58 54.66 3.13
N TYR A 32 9.72 53.86 4.19
CA TYR A 32 10.38 52.55 4.12
C TYR A 32 9.64 51.60 3.17
N ARG A 33 8.32 51.44 3.31
CA ARG A 33 7.51 50.60 2.41
C ARG A 33 7.58 51.08 0.96
N ASP A 34 7.56 52.39 0.75
CA ASP A 34 7.63 52.96 -0.58
C ASP A 34 9.00 52.74 -1.24
N ARG A 35 10.08 52.69 -0.46
CA ARG A 35 11.41 52.27 -0.97
C ARG A 35 11.49 50.81 -1.35
N GLU A 36 10.90 49.91 -0.57
CA GLU A 36 10.81 48.49 -0.94
C GLU A 36 10.01 48.31 -2.25
N ARG A 37 8.97 49.12 -2.47
CA ARG A 37 8.14 49.06 -3.68
C ARG A 37 8.79 49.72 -4.90
N ALA A 38 9.38 50.89 -4.73
CA ALA A 38 9.97 51.68 -5.80
C ALA A 38 11.38 51.23 -6.18
N GLY A 39 12.06 50.53 -5.26
CA GLY A 39 13.45 50.11 -5.41
C GLY A 39 14.41 51.29 -5.62
N LEU A 40 15.39 51.10 -6.50
CA LEU A 40 16.44 52.10 -6.81
C LEU A 40 15.93 53.35 -7.57
N ARG A 41 14.63 53.39 -7.94
CA ARG A 41 14.06 54.50 -8.73
C ARG A 41 13.99 55.81 -7.95
N ILE A 42 13.90 55.75 -6.63
CA ILE A 42 13.69 56.93 -5.76
C ILE A 42 14.91 57.31 -4.92
N GLY A 43 16.02 56.59 -5.07
CA GLY A 43 17.27 56.86 -4.34
C GLY A 43 18.22 55.67 -4.33
N GLU A 44 19.40 55.89 -3.77
CA GLU A 44 20.48 54.89 -3.69
C GLU A 44 20.90 54.65 -2.23
N LYS A 45 21.30 53.41 -1.92
CA LYS A 45 21.78 52.99 -0.59
C LYS A 45 20.82 53.37 0.54
N ASN A 46 21.18 54.35 1.38
CA ASN A 46 20.38 54.85 2.51
C ASN A 46 19.87 56.28 2.30
N ARG A 47 19.93 56.78 1.05
CA ARG A 47 19.49 58.13 0.69
C ARG A 47 18.30 58.08 -0.24
N VAL A 48 17.41 59.06 -0.11
CA VAL A 48 16.23 59.26 -0.93
C VAL A 48 16.34 60.62 -1.62
N ASN A 49 16.02 60.65 -2.91
CA ASN A 49 15.95 61.87 -3.69
C ASN A 49 14.49 62.36 -3.69
N LEU A 50 14.23 63.54 -3.12
CA LEU A 50 12.88 64.06 -2.94
C LEU A 50 12.12 64.19 -4.27
N PHE A 51 12.78 64.66 -5.32
CA PHE A 51 12.16 64.85 -6.63
C PHE A 51 11.79 63.53 -7.29
N LYS A 52 12.68 62.54 -7.25
CA LYS A 52 12.39 61.19 -7.77
C LYS A 52 11.28 60.51 -6.96
N TYR A 53 11.28 60.70 -5.64
CA TYR A 53 10.23 60.18 -4.77
C TYR A 53 8.86 60.79 -5.07
N ALA A 54 8.78 62.12 -5.19
CA ALA A 54 7.55 62.82 -5.55
C ALA A 54 7.05 62.41 -6.96
N ALA A 55 7.95 62.29 -7.93
CA ALA A 55 7.62 61.83 -9.28
C ALA A 55 7.08 60.39 -9.28
N TRP A 56 7.67 59.50 -8.48
CA TRP A 56 7.19 58.12 -8.33
C TRP A 56 5.82 58.06 -7.66
N LEU A 57 5.59 58.84 -6.60
CA LEU A 57 4.27 58.93 -5.95
C LEU A 57 3.19 59.45 -6.90
N ALA A 58 3.51 60.46 -7.71
CA ALA A 58 2.61 60.95 -8.75
C ALA A 58 2.33 59.89 -9.81
N TRP A 59 3.37 59.16 -10.26
CA TRP A 59 3.22 58.07 -11.22
C TRP A 59 2.31 56.96 -10.69
N GLU A 60 2.52 56.49 -9.45
CA GLU A 60 1.68 55.48 -8.80
C GLU A 60 0.22 55.93 -8.67
N ARG A 61 -0.01 57.20 -8.34
CA ARG A 61 -1.37 57.77 -8.27
C ARG A 61 -2.09 57.74 -9.62
N HIS A 62 -1.37 58.01 -10.71
CA HIS A 62 -1.94 58.10 -12.06
C HIS A 62 -1.89 56.77 -12.83
N HIS A 63 -1.16 55.76 -12.35
CA HIS A 63 -1.06 54.43 -12.93
C HIS A 63 -1.39 53.37 -11.88
N PRO A 64 -2.63 53.34 -11.37
CA PRO A 64 -3.03 52.30 -10.43
C PRO A 64 -2.83 50.94 -11.10
N LYS A 65 -2.16 50.00 -10.41
CA LYS A 65 -2.12 48.61 -10.85
C LYS A 65 -3.55 48.12 -11.03
N ALA A 66 -3.82 47.48 -12.17
CA ALA A 66 -5.08 46.77 -12.35
C ALA A 66 -5.28 45.84 -11.14
N PRO A 67 -6.48 45.80 -10.52
CA PRO A 67 -6.73 44.86 -9.45
C PRO A 67 -6.40 43.47 -9.99
N GLU A 68 -5.49 42.76 -9.32
CA GLU A 68 -5.34 41.34 -9.57
C GLU A 68 -6.74 40.72 -9.39
N PRO A 69 -7.22 39.92 -10.35
CA PRO A 69 -8.52 39.27 -10.19
C PRO A 69 -8.49 38.57 -8.84
N PRO A 70 -9.53 38.72 -8.00
CA PRO A 70 -9.52 38.16 -6.66
C PRO A 70 -9.26 36.66 -6.79
N GLN A 71 -8.10 36.19 -6.33
CA GLN A 71 -7.88 34.76 -6.16
C GLN A 71 -8.94 34.31 -5.14
N THR A 72 -9.94 33.61 -5.63
CA THR A 72 -11.05 33.16 -4.80
C THR A 72 -10.46 32.28 -3.71
N TYR A 73 -10.96 32.40 -2.48
CA TYR A 73 -10.57 31.49 -1.38
C TYR A 73 -10.65 30.02 -1.80
N ASP A 74 -11.60 29.70 -2.68
CA ASP A 74 -11.79 28.38 -3.28
C ASP A 74 -10.62 27.95 -4.22
N ASP A 75 -10.05 28.85 -5.03
CA ASP A 75 -8.91 28.53 -5.90
C ASP A 75 -7.65 28.19 -5.10
N HIS A 76 -7.44 28.91 -3.98
CA HIS A 76 -6.36 28.62 -3.05
C HIS A 76 -6.57 27.28 -2.34
N LYS A 77 -7.81 27.01 -1.90
CA LYS A 77 -8.20 25.75 -1.26
C LYS A 77 -8.03 24.56 -2.20
N ASP A 78 -8.46 24.68 -3.45
CA ASP A 78 -8.34 23.63 -4.47
C ASP A 78 -6.89 23.35 -4.85
N ARG A 79 -6.05 24.37 -5.01
CA ARG A 79 -4.62 24.20 -5.25
C ARG A 79 -3.93 23.49 -4.09
N THR A 80 -4.30 23.84 -2.86
CA THR A 80 -3.76 23.21 -1.64
C THR A 80 -4.23 21.76 -1.53
N ALA A 81 -5.50 21.50 -1.83
CA ALA A 81 -6.07 20.16 -1.86
C ALA A 81 -5.43 19.27 -2.93
N ARG A 82 -5.19 19.79 -4.14
CA ARG A 82 -4.47 19.08 -5.22
C ARG A 82 -3.04 18.73 -4.80
N ARG A 83 -2.28 19.69 -4.26
CA ARG A 83 -0.93 19.42 -3.75
C ARG A 83 -0.92 18.38 -2.63
N GLY A 84 -1.87 18.48 -1.70
CA GLY A 84 -2.03 17.50 -0.62
C GLY A 84 -2.39 16.10 -1.14
N ALA A 85 -3.26 16.01 -2.15
CA ALA A 85 -3.63 14.76 -2.78
C ALA A 85 -2.45 14.12 -3.54
N GLU A 86 -1.67 14.91 -4.29
CA GLU A 86 -0.46 14.44 -4.99
C GLU A 86 0.62 13.95 -4.02
N LEU A 87 0.87 14.69 -2.93
CA LEU A 87 1.82 14.28 -1.89
C LEU A 87 1.33 13.01 -1.17
N SER A 88 0.04 12.92 -0.87
CA SER A 88 -0.56 11.73 -0.28
C SER A 88 -0.50 10.52 -1.21
N ALA A 89 -0.75 10.70 -2.51
CA ALA A 89 -0.65 9.62 -3.50
C ALA A 89 0.79 9.10 -3.61
N LYS A 90 1.78 10.00 -3.69
CA LYS A 90 3.21 9.62 -3.69
C LYS A 90 3.62 8.88 -2.43
N GLY A 91 3.10 9.27 -1.26
CA GLY A 91 3.37 8.56 0.00
C GLY A 91 2.63 7.23 0.17
N ARG A 92 1.65 6.94 -0.69
CA ARG A 92 0.85 5.70 -0.68
C ARG A 92 1.31 4.68 -1.71
N ASP A 93 2.08 5.12 -2.72
CA ASP A 93 2.62 4.26 -3.76
C ASP A 93 3.86 3.52 -3.24
N ILE A 94 3.89 2.21 -3.42
CA ILE A 94 5.01 1.37 -3.01
C ILE A 94 6.16 1.40 -4.01
N GLY A 95 5.99 2.01 -5.18
CA GLY A 95 7.05 2.20 -6.17
C GLY A 95 7.28 0.96 -7.05
N ASP A 96 8.54 0.70 -7.39
CA ASP A 96 8.93 -0.44 -8.22
C ASP A 96 9.09 -1.71 -7.38
N LEU A 97 8.76 -2.86 -7.97
CA LEU A 97 8.96 -4.15 -7.31
C LEU A 97 10.46 -4.54 -7.37
N PRO A 98 10.99 -5.17 -6.31
CA PRO A 98 12.26 -5.89 -6.41
C PRO A 98 12.23 -6.92 -7.55
N ALA A 99 13.39 -7.20 -8.14
CA ALA A 99 13.52 -8.26 -9.13
C ALA A 99 13.34 -9.64 -8.48
N VAL A 100 12.74 -10.57 -9.21
CA VAL A 100 12.67 -11.99 -8.80
C VAL A 100 14.10 -12.55 -8.81
N ALA A 101 14.58 -13.02 -7.66
CA ALA A 101 15.95 -13.46 -7.50
C ALA A 101 16.22 -14.79 -8.22
N ASP A 102 15.34 -15.78 -8.09
CA ASP A 102 15.50 -17.09 -8.71
C ASP A 102 14.19 -17.59 -9.35
N PRO A 103 13.93 -17.24 -10.62
CA PRO A 103 12.77 -17.73 -11.36
C PRO A 103 12.70 -19.26 -11.48
N GLN A 104 13.84 -19.96 -11.47
CA GLN A 104 13.87 -21.42 -11.64
C GLN A 104 13.49 -22.14 -10.35
N ARG A 105 13.99 -21.67 -9.20
CA ARG A 105 13.55 -22.13 -7.87
C ARG A 105 12.05 -21.94 -7.71
N ARG A 106 11.54 -20.75 -8.04
CA ARG A 106 10.10 -20.46 -8.01
C ARG A 106 9.30 -21.37 -8.92
N LEU A 107 9.76 -21.62 -10.15
CA LEU A 107 9.05 -22.48 -11.11
C LEU A 107 8.95 -23.92 -10.62
N LYS A 108 10.07 -24.49 -10.12
CA LYS A 108 10.06 -25.84 -9.54
C LYS A 108 9.13 -25.90 -8.34
N ALA A 109 9.28 -24.95 -7.41
CA ALA A 109 8.48 -24.88 -6.20
C ALA A 109 6.99 -24.62 -6.49
N ALA A 110 6.63 -24.05 -7.64
CA ALA A 110 5.23 -23.87 -8.01
C ALA A 110 4.49 -25.18 -8.22
N THR A 111 5.17 -26.30 -8.51
CA THR A 111 4.53 -27.60 -8.78
C THR A 111 4.94 -28.72 -7.84
N ASP A 112 5.99 -28.51 -7.06
CA ASP A 112 6.51 -29.48 -6.08
C ASP A 112 6.37 -28.88 -4.66
N PHE A 113 5.38 -29.37 -3.92
CA PHE A 113 5.06 -28.84 -2.59
C PHE A 113 6.15 -29.18 -1.56
N GLN A 114 6.77 -30.35 -1.67
CA GLN A 114 7.86 -30.72 -0.78
C GLN A 114 9.04 -29.77 -0.99
N TYR A 115 9.43 -29.55 -2.25
CA TYR A 115 10.52 -28.63 -2.58
C TYR A 115 10.19 -27.19 -2.16
N PHE A 116 8.94 -26.74 -2.28
CA PHE A 116 8.53 -25.43 -1.77
C PHE A 116 8.76 -25.28 -0.27
N CYS A 117 8.37 -26.29 0.52
CA CYS A 117 8.60 -26.31 1.97
C CYS A 117 10.10 -26.24 2.31
N GLU A 118 10.91 -27.06 1.66
CA GLU A 118 12.37 -27.12 1.89
C GLU A 118 13.07 -25.82 1.45
N ALA A 119 12.66 -25.26 0.31
CA ALA A 119 13.31 -24.10 -0.29
C ALA A 119 12.99 -22.79 0.45
N TYR A 120 11.75 -22.58 0.89
CA TYR A 120 11.30 -21.31 1.46
C TYR A 120 11.17 -21.32 2.98
N PHE A 121 11.09 -22.49 3.61
CA PHE A 121 10.95 -22.60 5.06
C PHE A 121 12.02 -23.53 5.67
N PRO A 122 13.32 -23.29 5.40
CA PRO A 122 14.39 -24.20 5.82
C PRO A 122 14.49 -24.32 7.35
N GLN A 123 14.08 -23.30 8.11
CA GLN A 123 14.06 -23.37 9.58
C GLN A 123 12.94 -24.29 10.10
N SER A 124 11.81 -24.33 9.41
CA SER A 124 10.67 -25.20 9.74
C SER A 124 10.88 -26.64 9.28
N PHE A 125 11.56 -26.84 8.14
CA PHE A 125 11.77 -28.16 7.53
C PHE A 125 13.27 -28.49 7.42
N HIS A 126 13.97 -28.46 8.55
CA HIS A 126 15.39 -28.80 8.66
C HIS A 126 15.66 -30.30 8.93
N LEU A 127 14.62 -31.08 9.23
CA LEU A 127 14.72 -32.51 9.51
C LEU A 127 14.27 -33.35 8.30
N GLU A 128 14.77 -34.57 8.22
CA GLU A 128 14.38 -35.52 7.17
C GLU A 128 12.89 -35.89 7.24
N TRP A 129 12.28 -36.07 6.07
CA TRP A 129 10.90 -36.49 5.95
C TRP A 129 10.73 -37.98 6.21
N SER A 130 9.72 -38.34 7.00
CA SER A 130 9.27 -39.73 7.11
C SER A 130 8.40 -40.13 5.92
N ASP A 131 8.27 -41.44 5.66
CA ASP A 131 7.35 -41.96 4.64
C ASP A 131 5.92 -41.47 4.79
N ASP A 132 5.48 -41.25 6.04
CA ASP A 132 4.14 -40.73 6.32
C ASP A 132 4.04 -39.24 6.00
N HIS A 133 5.09 -38.45 6.26
CA HIS A 133 5.15 -37.06 5.78
C HIS A 133 5.05 -37.01 4.24
N LEU A 134 5.85 -37.82 3.54
CA LEU A 134 5.83 -37.87 2.07
C LEU A 134 4.45 -38.26 1.51
N LYS A 135 3.71 -39.15 2.19
CA LYS A 135 2.32 -39.46 1.83
C LYS A 135 1.39 -38.25 2.03
N VAL A 136 1.54 -37.51 3.14
CA VAL A 136 0.75 -36.29 3.42
C VAL A 136 1.02 -35.22 2.37
N LEU A 137 2.29 -34.92 2.09
CA LEU A 137 2.71 -33.90 1.13
C LEU A 137 2.11 -34.17 -0.26
N ARG A 138 2.20 -35.41 -0.76
CA ARG A 138 1.60 -35.80 -2.05
C ARG A 138 0.09 -35.62 -2.10
N LYS A 139 -0.64 -35.89 -1.00
CA LYS A 139 -2.09 -35.67 -0.96
C LYS A 139 -2.46 -34.19 -0.95
N ILE A 140 -1.69 -33.38 -0.22
CA ILE A 140 -1.85 -31.92 -0.22
C ILE A 140 -1.60 -31.37 -1.62
N GLU A 141 -0.49 -31.76 -2.24
CA GLU A 141 -0.14 -31.38 -3.61
C GLU A 141 -1.27 -31.69 -4.60
N GLN A 142 -1.76 -32.94 -4.58
CA GLN A 142 -2.89 -33.36 -5.41
C GLN A 142 -4.13 -32.47 -5.20
N ALA A 143 -4.48 -32.16 -3.96
CA ALA A 143 -5.68 -31.37 -3.67
C ALA A 143 -5.54 -29.88 -4.01
N VAL A 144 -4.35 -29.31 -3.82
CA VAL A 144 -4.07 -27.93 -4.18
C VAL A 144 -3.97 -27.74 -5.69
N LEU A 145 -3.39 -28.69 -6.43
CA LEU A 145 -3.30 -28.59 -7.89
C LEU A 145 -4.62 -29.00 -8.55
N HIS A 146 -5.10 -30.21 -8.27
CA HIS A 146 -6.18 -30.84 -9.03
C HIS A 146 -7.51 -30.93 -8.27
N GLY A 147 -7.50 -30.70 -6.96
CA GLY A 147 -8.67 -30.83 -6.11
C GLY A 147 -8.82 -32.25 -5.57
N GLY A 148 -9.92 -32.48 -4.84
CA GLY A 148 -10.21 -33.75 -4.19
C GLY A 148 -10.43 -33.60 -2.68
N LEU A 149 -10.99 -34.64 -2.08
CA LEU A 149 -11.28 -34.70 -0.66
C LEU A 149 -10.48 -35.83 -0.03
N PHE A 150 -9.68 -35.50 0.99
CA PHE A 150 -8.97 -36.50 1.77
C PHE A 150 -8.97 -36.10 3.24
N ALA A 151 -8.91 -37.11 4.11
CA ALA A 151 -8.67 -36.95 5.53
C ALA A 151 -7.47 -37.82 5.90
N MET A 152 -6.53 -37.26 6.66
CA MET A 152 -5.38 -38.01 7.16
C MET A 152 -5.10 -37.63 8.61
N ALA A 153 -4.84 -38.63 9.44
CA ALA A 153 -4.39 -38.43 10.80
C ALA A 153 -2.86 -38.48 10.83
N MET A 154 -2.23 -37.48 11.46
CA MET A 154 -0.81 -37.46 11.73
C MET A 154 -0.59 -37.55 13.26
N PRO A 155 0.50 -38.19 13.73
CA PRO A 155 0.88 -38.17 15.14
C PRO A 155 1.06 -36.74 15.67
N ARG A 156 0.86 -36.53 16.98
CA ARG A 156 1.18 -35.23 17.60
C ARG A 156 2.67 -34.94 17.49
N GLY A 157 3.03 -33.65 17.36
CA GLY A 157 4.41 -33.21 17.26
C GLY A 157 5.08 -33.43 15.90
N SER A 158 4.33 -33.83 14.86
CA SER A 158 4.84 -34.08 13.50
C SER A 158 4.89 -32.86 12.58
N GLY A 159 4.71 -31.64 13.12
CA GLY A 159 4.70 -30.41 12.32
C GLY A 159 3.46 -30.21 11.44
N LYS A 160 2.36 -30.93 11.71
CA LYS A 160 1.11 -30.85 10.93
C LYS A 160 0.60 -29.42 10.71
N THR A 161 0.56 -28.61 11.77
CA THR A 161 0.08 -27.21 11.69
C THR A 161 0.92 -26.41 10.71
N THR A 162 2.25 -26.49 10.82
CA THR A 162 3.20 -25.84 9.91
C THR A 162 3.02 -26.31 8.46
N ILE A 163 2.82 -27.61 8.22
CA ILE A 163 2.52 -28.13 6.88
C ILE A 163 1.21 -27.55 6.34
N CYS A 164 0.16 -27.45 7.16
CA CYS A 164 -1.13 -26.85 6.76
C CYS A 164 -1.00 -25.35 6.45
N GLU A 165 -0.23 -24.60 7.23
CA GLU A 165 0.07 -23.18 6.99
C GLU A 165 0.83 -23.00 5.68
N CYS A 166 1.91 -23.77 5.47
CA CYS A 166 2.70 -23.74 4.24
C CYS A 166 1.87 -24.14 3.02
N ALA A 167 0.96 -25.11 3.15
CA ALA A 167 0.04 -25.49 2.07
C ALA A 167 -0.90 -24.34 1.68
N CYS A 168 -1.38 -23.57 2.66
CA CYS A 168 -2.21 -22.39 2.40
C CYS A 168 -1.41 -21.32 1.64
N ILE A 169 -0.18 -21.03 2.09
CA ILE A 169 0.73 -20.07 1.44
C ILE A 169 1.01 -20.52 0.00
N TRP A 170 1.47 -21.76 -0.17
CA TRP A 170 1.81 -22.33 -1.47
C TRP A 170 0.67 -22.25 -2.48
N ALA A 171 -0.56 -22.56 -2.03
CA ALA A 171 -1.75 -22.52 -2.86
C ALA A 171 -2.10 -21.12 -3.37
N VAL A 172 -1.90 -20.08 -2.54
CA VAL A 172 -2.22 -18.69 -2.93
C VAL A 172 -1.10 -18.02 -3.69
N LEU A 173 0.17 -18.20 -3.31
CA LEU A 173 1.32 -17.54 -3.95
C LEU A 173 1.43 -17.94 -5.43
N ASN A 174 1.20 -19.21 -5.73
CA ASN A 174 1.31 -19.74 -7.08
C ASN A 174 -0.01 -19.65 -7.88
N GLY A 175 -1.06 -19.06 -7.29
CA GLY A 175 -2.35 -18.88 -7.96
C GLY A 175 -3.16 -20.17 -8.18
N HIS A 176 -2.77 -21.27 -7.53
CA HIS A 176 -3.48 -22.56 -7.65
C HIS A 176 -4.90 -22.49 -7.09
N ARG A 177 -5.09 -21.71 -6.01
CA ARG A 177 -6.38 -21.51 -5.38
C ARG A 177 -6.54 -20.05 -5.00
N GLU A 178 -7.50 -19.38 -5.65
CA GLU A 178 -7.73 -17.96 -5.39
C GLU A 178 -8.45 -17.68 -4.07
N PHE A 179 -9.01 -18.71 -3.42
CA PHE A 179 -9.65 -18.60 -2.12
C PHE A 179 -9.46 -19.90 -1.32
N VAL A 180 -8.60 -19.81 -0.31
CA VAL A 180 -8.33 -20.85 0.69
C VAL A 180 -9.05 -20.53 2.00
N CYS A 181 -9.68 -21.55 2.59
CA CYS A 181 -10.25 -21.47 3.93
C CYS A 181 -9.48 -22.39 4.89
N LEU A 182 -8.86 -21.82 5.92
CA LEU A 182 -8.15 -22.57 6.95
C LEU A 182 -9.00 -22.66 8.22
N ILE A 183 -9.39 -23.88 8.59
CA ILE A 183 -10.26 -24.16 9.73
C ILE A 183 -9.44 -24.65 10.89
N GLY A 184 -9.51 -23.95 12.02
CA GLY A 184 -8.91 -24.36 13.29
C GLY A 184 -9.89 -25.09 14.22
N SER A 185 -9.37 -25.61 15.34
CA SER A 185 -10.19 -26.22 16.41
C SER A 185 -11.26 -25.27 16.95
N ASP A 186 -10.93 -23.98 17.02
CA ASP A 186 -11.76 -22.88 17.48
C ASP A 186 -11.30 -21.58 16.78
N GLU A 187 -12.00 -20.48 17.05
CA GLU A 187 -11.70 -19.20 16.40
C GLU A 187 -10.32 -18.63 16.83
N GLY A 188 -9.93 -18.80 18.09
CA GLY A 188 -8.62 -18.36 18.60
C GLY A 188 -7.49 -19.04 17.85
N HIS A 189 -7.48 -20.38 17.87
CA HIS A 189 -6.49 -21.19 17.17
C HIS A 189 -6.45 -20.90 15.67
N ALA A 190 -7.59 -20.64 15.04
CA ALA A 190 -7.65 -20.29 13.63
C ALA A 190 -7.00 -18.94 13.32
N MET A 191 -7.15 -17.95 14.20
CA MET A 191 -6.49 -16.64 14.08
C MET A 191 -4.99 -16.75 14.35
N ASP A 192 -4.56 -17.57 15.31
CA ASP A 192 -3.14 -17.79 15.60
C ASP A 192 -2.40 -18.38 14.38
N MET A 193 -3.00 -19.36 13.69
CA MET A 193 -2.44 -19.88 12.43
C MET A 193 -2.40 -18.82 11.33
N LEU A 194 -3.39 -17.93 11.26
CA LEU A 194 -3.35 -16.83 10.29
C LEU A 194 -2.24 -15.83 10.61
N GLU A 195 -2.00 -15.54 11.88
CA GLU A 195 -0.90 -14.67 12.30
C GLU A 195 0.45 -15.32 11.98
N SER A 196 0.62 -16.64 12.16
CA SER A 196 1.81 -17.37 11.69
C SER A 196 2.06 -17.17 10.19
N ILE A 197 1.02 -17.36 9.36
CA ILE A 197 1.08 -17.12 7.91
C ILE A 197 1.45 -15.66 7.59
N LYS A 198 0.88 -14.70 8.33
CA LYS A 198 1.16 -13.27 8.14
C LYS A 198 2.61 -12.94 8.48
N THR A 199 3.16 -13.52 9.55
CA THR A 199 4.57 -13.38 9.92
C THR A 199 5.49 -13.91 8.83
N GLU A 200 5.21 -15.08 8.25
CA GLU A 200 6.01 -15.62 7.15
C GLU A 200 5.96 -14.72 5.90
N LEU A 201 4.78 -14.24 5.51
CA LEU A 201 4.65 -13.37 4.34
C LEU A 201 5.30 -11.99 4.52
N ASP A 202 5.44 -11.52 5.76
CA ASP A 202 6.03 -10.23 6.10
C ASP A 202 7.55 -10.32 6.36
N ALA A 203 8.05 -11.42 6.91
CA ALA A 203 9.45 -11.50 7.39
C ALA A 203 10.35 -12.50 6.65
N ASN A 204 9.82 -13.32 5.74
CA ASN A 204 10.62 -14.35 5.07
C ASN A 204 11.35 -13.79 3.83
N ASP A 205 12.67 -13.63 3.95
CA ASP A 205 13.53 -13.08 2.90
C ASP A 205 13.54 -13.92 1.61
N LEU A 206 13.39 -15.24 1.70
CA LEU A 206 13.37 -16.12 0.54
C LEU A 206 12.05 -15.97 -0.23
N LEU A 207 10.94 -15.82 0.48
CA LEU A 207 9.66 -15.48 -0.13
C LEU A 207 9.70 -14.08 -0.75
N LEU A 208 10.30 -13.09 -0.07
CA LEU A 208 10.47 -11.75 -0.64
C LEU A 208 11.28 -11.77 -1.93
N ALA A 209 12.38 -12.53 -1.94
CA ALA A 209 13.29 -12.62 -3.07
C ALA A 209 12.60 -13.19 -4.33
N ASP A 210 11.73 -14.19 -4.17
CA ASP A 210 11.12 -14.87 -5.34
C ASP A 210 9.67 -14.48 -5.62
N TYR A 211 8.93 -14.02 -4.61
CA TYR A 211 7.55 -13.52 -4.70
C TYR A 211 7.45 -12.03 -4.34
N PRO A 212 8.27 -11.15 -4.96
CA PRO A 212 8.30 -9.73 -4.62
C PRO A 212 6.94 -9.06 -4.84
N GLU A 213 6.14 -9.53 -5.78
CA GLU A 213 4.82 -8.99 -6.07
C GLU A 213 3.79 -9.24 -4.96
N ILE A 214 4.12 -10.06 -3.96
CA ILE A 214 3.25 -10.34 -2.81
C ILE A 214 3.90 -9.81 -1.54
N CYS A 215 5.14 -10.20 -1.27
CA CYS A 215 5.83 -9.87 -0.03
C CYS A 215 6.23 -8.39 0.04
N HIS A 216 6.67 -7.76 -1.05
CA HIS A 216 7.06 -6.35 -1.02
C HIS A 216 5.88 -5.41 -0.67
N PRO A 217 4.69 -5.54 -1.28
CA PRO A 217 3.53 -4.77 -0.82
C PRO A 217 3.13 -5.04 0.63
N ILE A 218 3.29 -6.27 1.13
CA ILE A 218 3.01 -6.60 2.54
C ILE A 218 3.99 -5.88 3.46
N GLN A 219 5.29 -5.99 3.20
CA GLN A 219 6.35 -5.32 3.98
C GLN A 219 6.25 -3.79 3.93
N ALA A 220 5.81 -3.23 2.80
CA ALA A 220 5.57 -1.79 2.65
C ALA A 220 4.43 -1.27 3.55
N LEU A 221 3.61 -2.15 4.16
CA LEU A 221 2.68 -1.75 5.21
C LEU A 221 3.39 -1.35 6.50
N ASP A 222 4.62 -1.84 6.74
CA ASP A 222 5.44 -1.52 7.92
C ASP A 222 4.68 -1.81 9.23
N GLY A 223 3.99 -2.97 9.26
CA GLY A 223 3.13 -3.39 10.38
C GLY A 223 1.84 -2.58 10.57
N ILE A 224 1.56 -1.55 9.75
CA ILE A 224 0.41 -0.66 9.93
C ILE A 224 -0.74 -1.09 9.01
N ALA A 225 -1.60 -1.99 9.51
CA ALA A 225 -2.74 -2.53 8.76
C ALA A 225 -3.66 -1.45 8.15
N ASN A 226 -3.79 -0.27 8.78
CA ASN A 226 -4.60 0.83 8.26
C ASN A 226 -4.11 1.38 6.92
N ARG A 227 -2.84 1.15 6.54
CA ARG A 227 -2.29 1.55 5.24
C ARG A 227 -2.86 0.74 4.07
N CYS A 228 -3.41 -0.46 4.32
CA CYS A 228 -3.96 -1.35 3.28
C CYS A 228 -4.94 -0.64 2.33
N ASN A 229 -5.92 0.08 2.89
CA ASN A 229 -6.95 0.76 2.10
C ASN A 229 -6.40 1.86 1.18
N GLY A 230 -5.26 2.42 1.57
CA GLY A 230 -4.58 3.49 0.88
C GLY A 230 -3.52 3.00 -0.10
N GLN A 231 -2.97 1.81 0.06
CA GLN A 231 -1.79 1.40 -0.69
C GLN A 231 -2.03 1.39 -2.20
N LEU A 232 -1.07 1.99 -2.92
CA LEU A 232 -1.02 2.06 -4.37
C LEU A 232 0.22 1.32 -4.87
N TYR A 233 0.16 0.82 -6.10
CA TYR A 233 1.31 0.37 -6.87
C TYR A 233 1.17 0.98 -8.27
N GLN A 234 2.11 1.84 -8.64
CA GLN A 234 2.13 2.47 -9.96
C GLN A 234 0.82 3.21 -10.31
N GLY A 235 0.24 3.88 -9.31
CA GLY A 235 -1.03 4.62 -9.41
C GLY A 235 -2.31 3.80 -9.20
N GLU A 236 -2.24 2.47 -9.22
CA GLU A 236 -3.39 1.58 -9.05
C GLU A 236 -3.51 1.06 -7.61
N ARG A 237 -4.73 0.83 -7.13
CA ARG A 237 -4.93 0.28 -5.77
C ARG A 237 -4.52 -1.19 -5.72
N THR A 238 -3.70 -1.55 -4.72
CA THR A 238 -3.32 -2.96 -4.51
C THR A 238 -4.48 -3.79 -3.93
N HIS A 239 -5.47 -3.15 -3.31
CA HIS A 239 -6.60 -3.82 -2.64
C HIS A 239 -6.18 -4.90 -1.62
N ILE A 240 -4.96 -4.80 -1.10
CA ILE A 240 -4.45 -5.66 -0.05
C ILE A 240 -5.39 -5.62 1.17
N GLY A 241 -5.57 -6.76 1.82
CA GLY A 241 -6.39 -6.90 3.03
C GLY A 241 -5.58 -7.58 4.11
N TRP A 242 -5.50 -6.97 5.29
CA TRP A 242 -4.69 -7.47 6.40
C TRP A 242 -5.49 -7.38 7.71
N THR A 243 -6.23 -8.44 8.03
CA THR A 243 -7.10 -8.49 9.21
C THR A 243 -6.85 -9.75 10.03
N ALA A 244 -7.36 -9.78 11.27
CA ALA A 244 -7.27 -10.95 12.13
C ALA A 244 -8.03 -12.19 11.58
N LYS A 245 -8.96 -12.02 10.63
CA LYS A 245 -9.83 -13.13 10.15
C LYS A 245 -9.57 -13.55 8.72
N HIS A 246 -8.88 -12.72 7.95
CA HIS A 246 -8.51 -13.02 6.58
C HIS A 246 -7.40 -12.09 6.11
N ILE A 247 -6.66 -12.58 5.13
CA ILE A 247 -5.79 -11.79 4.27
C ILE A 247 -6.32 -11.80 2.84
N VAL A 248 -6.10 -10.69 2.14
CA VAL A 248 -6.25 -10.60 0.69
C VAL A 248 -4.88 -10.19 0.16
N LEU A 249 -4.27 -11.05 -0.64
CA LEU A 249 -2.98 -10.76 -1.27
C LEU A 249 -3.11 -9.54 -2.18
N PRO A 250 -2.05 -8.71 -2.29
CA PRO A 250 -2.07 -7.52 -3.13
C PRO A 250 -2.37 -7.91 -4.58
N THR A 251 -3.20 -7.10 -5.24
CA THR A 251 -3.50 -7.19 -6.67
C THR A 251 -2.46 -6.38 -7.41
N ILE A 252 -1.54 -7.06 -8.08
CA ILE A 252 -0.38 -6.44 -8.72
C ILE A 252 -0.35 -6.76 -10.21
N LEU A 253 -0.15 -5.72 -11.02
CA LEU A 253 0.09 -5.79 -12.45
C LEU A 253 1.59 -5.50 -12.70
N PRO A 254 2.47 -6.50 -12.56
CA PRO A 254 3.91 -6.25 -12.58
C PRO A 254 4.35 -5.79 -13.98
N ARG A 255 5.03 -4.64 -14.05
CA ARG A 255 5.46 -4.04 -15.33
C ARG A 255 6.62 -4.80 -15.94
N GLY A 256 6.50 -5.16 -17.22
CA GLY A 256 7.58 -5.78 -18.00
C GLY A 256 7.74 -7.30 -17.80
N TRP A 257 7.02 -7.91 -16.87
CA TRP A 257 7.08 -9.36 -16.65
C TRP A 257 6.49 -10.17 -17.80
N ASP A 258 5.54 -9.59 -18.54
CA ASP A 258 4.95 -10.18 -19.74
C ASP A 258 5.93 -10.28 -20.92
N GLN A 259 6.93 -9.40 -20.94
CA GLN A 259 7.96 -9.31 -21.98
C GLN A 259 9.25 -10.07 -21.62
N ASP A 260 9.40 -10.49 -20.36
CA ASP A 260 10.54 -11.26 -19.88
C ASP A 260 10.23 -12.76 -19.96
N GLU A 261 10.97 -13.49 -20.80
CA GLU A 261 10.80 -14.93 -21.02
C GLU A 261 10.88 -15.76 -19.74
N THR A 262 11.63 -15.30 -18.73
CA THR A 262 11.79 -16.00 -17.45
C THR A 262 10.65 -15.75 -16.47
N LEU A 263 9.92 -14.65 -16.64
CA LEU A 263 8.88 -14.19 -15.71
C LEU A 263 7.46 -14.30 -16.27
N THR A 264 7.30 -14.42 -17.59
CA THR A 264 5.99 -14.49 -18.27
C THR A 264 5.09 -15.60 -17.70
N GLN A 265 5.67 -16.71 -17.25
CA GLN A 265 4.98 -17.82 -16.59
C GLN A 265 4.32 -17.45 -15.24
N PHE A 266 4.76 -16.38 -14.58
CA PHE A 266 4.21 -15.87 -13.32
C PHE A 266 3.14 -14.79 -13.53
N VAL A 267 2.78 -14.53 -14.79
CA VAL A 267 1.74 -13.59 -15.19
C VAL A 267 0.51 -14.38 -15.67
N ARG A 268 -0.68 -13.87 -15.34
CA ARG A 268 -1.98 -14.39 -15.78
C ARG A 268 -2.35 -13.78 -17.13
N GLU A 269 -3.37 -14.32 -17.79
CA GLU A 269 -3.89 -13.78 -19.05
C GLU A 269 -4.34 -12.31 -18.96
N ASP A 270 -4.76 -11.86 -17.78
CA ASP A 270 -5.17 -10.47 -17.52
C ASP A 270 -4.00 -9.54 -17.16
N GLY A 271 -2.76 -10.01 -17.29
CA GLY A 271 -1.53 -9.28 -16.99
C GLY A 271 -1.16 -9.22 -15.50
N ARG A 272 -2.02 -9.71 -14.60
CA ARG A 272 -1.74 -9.69 -13.16
C ARG A 272 -0.82 -10.84 -12.76
N SER A 273 -0.14 -10.71 -11.62
CA SER A 273 0.62 -11.83 -11.06
C SER A 273 -0.28 -13.02 -10.65
N ARG A 274 0.29 -14.23 -10.61
CA ARG A 274 -0.44 -15.47 -10.26
C ARG A 274 -1.26 -15.37 -8.97
N GLY A 275 -0.65 -14.89 -7.88
CA GLY A 275 -1.30 -14.78 -6.56
C GLY A 275 -2.17 -13.53 -6.36
N SER A 276 -2.32 -12.67 -7.38
CA SER A 276 -3.03 -11.40 -7.25
C SER A 276 -4.46 -11.57 -6.73
N GLY A 277 -4.77 -10.90 -5.62
CA GLY A 277 -6.10 -10.89 -5.02
C GLY A 277 -6.57 -12.24 -4.45
N ALA A 278 -5.64 -13.19 -4.26
CA ALA A 278 -5.95 -14.45 -3.60
C ALA A 278 -6.26 -14.22 -2.11
N ILE A 279 -7.10 -15.08 -1.54
CA ILE A 279 -7.66 -14.90 -0.19
C ILE A 279 -7.34 -16.10 0.67
N ILE A 280 -6.82 -15.86 1.88
CA ILE A 280 -6.82 -16.85 2.96
C ILE A 280 -7.78 -16.34 4.04
N LYS A 281 -8.79 -17.14 4.36
CA LYS A 281 -9.76 -16.83 5.43
C LYS A 281 -9.78 -17.92 6.46
N VAL A 282 -9.87 -17.53 7.72
CA VAL A 282 -9.89 -18.47 8.84
C VAL A 282 -11.22 -18.51 9.55
N ALA A 283 -11.52 -19.67 10.14
CA ALA A 283 -12.67 -19.85 11.03
C ALA A 283 -12.44 -21.03 11.98
N GLY A 284 -13.03 -20.98 13.17
CA GLY A 284 -13.12 -22.16 14.04
C GLY A 284 -14.13 -23.17 13.50
N ILE A 285 -13.97 -24.44 13.86
CA ILE A 285 -14.86 -25.53 13.43
C ILE A 285 -16.32 -25.34 13.87
N THR A 286 -16.54 -24.67 15.00
CA THR A 286 -17.87 -24.29 15.52
C THR A 286 -18.40 -22.99 14.92
N GLY A 287 -17.57 -22.29 14.14
CA GLY A 287 -17.90 -21.02 13.50
C GLY A 287 -18.79 -21.18 12.26
N ARG A 288 -19.18 -20.04 11.68
CA ARG A 288 -19.92 -20.00 10.41
C ARG A 288 -19.02 -20.35 9.22
N ILE A 289 -18.82 -21.64 8.99
CA ILE A 289 -18.04 -22.17 7.86
C ILE A 289 -18.86 -22.32 6.57
N ARG A 290 -20.19 -22.47 6.69
CA ARG A 290 -21.10 -22.60 5.54
C ARG A 290 -21.49 -21.24 4.97
N GLY A 291 -21.65 -21.17 3.64
CA GLY A 291 -22.03 -19.93 2.95
C GLY A 291 -20.92 -18.89 2.84
N MET A 292 -19.67 -19.29 3.12
CA MET A 292 -18.52 -18.40 3.03
C MET A 292 -18.35 -17.87 1.61
N LYS A 293 -18.26 -16.55 1.49
CA LYS A 293 -17.96 -15.83 0.25
C LYS A 293 -17.12 -14.60 0.54
N PHE A 294 -16.46 -14.10 -0.49
CA PHE A 294 -15.74 -12.83 -0.45
C PHE A 294 -16.12 -12.01 -1.69
N LYS A 295 -16.40 -10.72 -1.50
CA LYS A 295 -16.74 -9.79 -2.61
C LYS A 295 -15.46 -9.07 -3.02
N ARG A 296 -15.04 -9.26 -4.26
CA ARG A 296 -13.83 -8.63 -4.81
C ARG A 296 -14.12 -7.21 -5.33
N PRO A 297 -13.07 -6.39 -5.50
CA PRO A 297 -13.18 -5.04 -6.09
C PRO A 297 -13.77 -5.03 -7.50
N ASP A 298 -13.55 -6.10 -8.29
CA ASP A 298 -14.15 -6.29 -9.62
C ASP A 298 -15.66 -6.60 -9.59
N GLY A 299 -16.26 -6.63 -8.40
CA GLY A 299 -17.67 -6.95 -8.20
C GLY A 299 -17.98 -8.45 -8.20
N LYS A 300 -17.03 -9.36 -8.48
CA LYS A 300 -17.29 -10.79 -8.43
C LYS A 300 -17.32 -11.29 -6.98
N SER A 301 -18.18 -12.28 -6.73
CA SER A 301 -18.20 -12.99 -5.44
C SER A 301 -17.52 -14.33 -5.62
N VAL A 302 -16.43 -14.56 -4.88
CA VAL A 302 -15.69 -15.82 -4.89
C VAL A 302 -16.00 -16.65 -3.66
N ARG A 303 -15.83 -17.97 -3.80
CA ARG A 303 -16.06 -18.97 -2.75
C ARG A 303 -14.79 -19.80 -2.55
N PRO A 304 -14.60 -20.43 -1.37
CA PRO A 304 -13.46 -21.28 -1.13
C PRO A 304 -13.34 -22.38 -2.20
N GLY A 305 -12.19 -22.46 -2.85
CA GLY A 305 -11.80 -23.55 -3.74
C GLY A 305 -10.93 -24.60 -3.04
N LEU A 306 -10.42 -24.27 -1.84
CA LEU A 306 -9.68 -25.16 -0.97
C LEU A 306 -10.12 -24.93 0.48
N VAL A 307 -10.32 -26.01 1.22
CA VAL A 307 -10.58 -25.98 2.65
C VAL A 307 -9.54 -26.87 3.33
N VAL A 308 -8.73 -26.29 4.21
CA VAL A 308 -7.72 -26.99 5.01
C VAL A 308 -8.24 -27.07 6.43
N LEU A 309 -8.33 -28.27 7.00
CA LEU A 309 -8.81 -28.49 8.36
C LEU A 309 -7.67 -28.92 9.27
N GLU A 310 -7.27 -28.02 10.15
CA GLU A 310 -6.36 -28.30 11.26
C GLU A 310 -7.20 -28.64 12.51
N ARG A 311 -6.93 -29.80 13.11
CA ARG A 311 -7.61 -30.31 14.31
C ARG A 311 -6.75 -31.37 14.98
N HIS A 312 -6.62 -31.28 16.30
CA HIS A 312 -6.26 -32.41 17.15
C HIS A 312 -7.49 -33.32 17.37
N ILE A 313 -7.47 -34.51 16.77
CA ILE A 313 -8.52 -35.51 17.02
C ILE A 313 -8.19 -36.23 18.34
N THR A 314 -8.96 -35.97 19.40
CA THR A 314 -8.95 -36.76 20.65
C THR A 314 -10.12 -37.75 20.74
N ARG A 315 -11.16 -37.58 19.90
CA ARG A 315 -12.27 -38.52 19.72
C ARG A 315 -12.65 -38.59 18.23
N VAL A 316 -12.83 -39.81 17.73
CA VAL A 316 -13.30 -40.08 16.36
C VAL A 316 -14.80 -39.81 16.32
N GLU A 317 -15.18 -38.55 16.13
CA GLU A 317 -16.54 -38.21 15.67
C GLU A 317 -16.50 -38.05 14.15
N LYS A 318 -17.31 -38.84 13.45
CA LYS A 318 -17.49 -38.73 12.00
C LYS A 318 -18.11 -37.37 11.68
N THR A 319 -17.28 -36.39 11.32
CA THR A 319 -17.77 -35.14 10.73
C THR A 319 -17.55 -35.19 9.22
N SER A 320 -18.60 -35.52 8.46
CA SER A 320 -18.57 -35.48 7.00
C SER A 320 -18.96 -34.08 6.51
N PHE A 321 -18.05 -33.38 5.83
CA PHE A 321 -18.36 -32.16 5.07
C PHE A 321 -18.32 -32.49 3.58
N THR A 322 -19.47 -32.48 2.93
CA THR A 322 -19.58 -32.54 1.47
C THR A 322 -19.58 -31.11 0.91
N TRP A 323 -18.49 -30.73 0.27
CA TRP A 323 -18.43 -29.58 -0.64
C TRP A 323 -18.48 -30.14 -2.06
N HIS A 324 -19.52 -29.82 -2.83
CA HIS A 324 -19.57 -30.12 -4.26
C HIS A 324 -19.85 -28.84 -5.05
N TYR A 325 -19.10 -28.68 -6.13
CA TYR A 325 -19.13 -27.56 -7.06
C TYR A 325 -20.56 -27.27 -7.54
N GLY A 326 -21.00 -26.01 -7.33
CA GLY A 326 -21.94 -25.31 -8.21
C GLY A 326 -23.27 -25.98 -8.56
N LYS A 327 -24.23 -26.00 -7.63
CA LYS A 327 -25.65 -25.59 -7.79
C LYS A 327 -26.42 -25.99 -6.53
N VAL A 328 -27.15 -25.04 -5.94
CA VAL A 328 -28.14 -25.31 -4.90
C VAL A 328 -29.45 -24.69 -5.38
N TRP A 329 -30.46 -25.53 -5.57
CA TRP A 329 -31.86 -25.13 -5.55
C TRP A 329 -32.44 -25.33 -4.16
N GLN A 330 -33.57 -24.68 -3.93
CA GLN A 330 -33.96 -23.90 -2.75
C GLN A 330 -35.17 -24.54 -2.01
N ILE A 331 -35.25 -24.35 -0.68
CA ILE A 331 -36.42 -24.18 0.26
C ILE A 331 -37.62 -25.16 0.08
N PRO A 332 -38.20 -25.78 1.13
CA PRO A 332 -38.54 -25.22 2.46
C PRO A 332 -37.53 -25.42 3.58
#